data_AF-A0A2V6ZRY5-F1
#
_entry.id   AF-A0A2V6ZRY5-F1
#
_cell.length_a   1.000
_cell.length_b   1.000
_cell.length_c   1.000
_cell.angle_alpha   90.00
_cell.angle_beta   90.00
_cell.angle_gamma   90.00
#
_symmetry.space_group_name_H-M   'P 1'
#
loop_
_entity.id
_entity.type
_entity.pdbx_description
1 polymer ?
#
loop_
_entity_poly.entity_id
_entity_poly.type
_entity_poly.pdbx_seq_one_letter_code
_entity_poly.pdbx_strand_id
1 'polypeptide(L)'
;MRRDAKPTKAKVEARPSAARKPRERKGSTVRDLEKHLAEALEREKATSEILRVIGSSSTDIQPVFDTVAESAARLCQASDTSIFRLDGDRLRRVAHHGSIPAGVIGGFTVPLVRGSFAGRSVLDGRIVHIADAQTEADEFPEGSESARRLGFRAILCIPLIREGVTIGAISLRDTKVRLFTDRQVALLQTFADQAVIAIENVRLFNETKEALAQQTATGEILRVISSSPTDVQPVFDVIVERAVRLCGARFGRVYRYDGDTIHMVAGYGLGAAGLGVVHRIFPRPASADTIVGRVILTRQPACRHCYRECAPLPGARAEEPRARSRQPA
;
A
#
# COMPACT_ATOMS: atom_id res chain seq x y z
N MET A 1 21.33 62.11 -94.62
CA MET A 1 22.75 61.76 -94.85
C MET A 1 23.47 61.86 -93.50
N ARG A 2 23.66 60.70 -92.86
CA ARG A 2 24.94 59.99 -92.63
C ARG A 2 25.87 60.71 -91.64
N ARG A 3 25.96 60.17 -90.43
CA ARG A 3 27.02 60.36 -89.43
C ARG A 3 27.73 59.03 -89.21
N ASP A 4 29.04 59.13 -89.05
CA ASP A 4 30.03 58.06 -89.02
C ASP A 4 29.91 57.07 -87.86
N ALA A 5 30.34 55.84 -88.14
CA ALA A 5 30.46 54.73 -87.21
C ALA A 5 31.84 54.70 -86.53
N LYS A 6 31.88 54.32 -85.25
CA LYS A 6 33.08 53.91 -84.49
C LYS A 6 32.77 52.62 -83.69
N PRO A 7 33.80 51.79 -83.39
CA PRO A 7 33.62 50.38 -83.07
C PRO A 7 33.37 50.09 -81.57
N THR A 8 32.60 49.04 -81.33
CA THR A 8 32.12 48.56 -80.02
C THR A 8 33.19 47.71 -79.31
N LYS A 9 33.56 48.08 -78.09
CA LYS A 9 34.31 47.21 -77.15
C LYS A 9 33.36 46.61 -76.11
N ALA A 10 33.48 45.30 -75.92
CA ALA A 10 32.74 44.49 -74.97
C ALA A 10 32.93 44.94 -73.52
N LYS A 11 31.83 44.93 -72.74
CA LYS A 11 31.83 45.18 -71.30
C LYS A 11 31.25 43.95 -70.60
N VAL A 12 32.06 43.34 -69.76
CA VAL A 12 31.78 42.14 -68.97
C VAL A 12 30.64 42.42 -67.97
N GLU A 13 29.60 41.59 -68.00
CA GLU A 13 28.51 41.62 -67.02
C GLU A 13 28.95 41.05 -65.67
N ALA A 14 28.86 41.87 -64.62
CA ALA A 14 29.01 41.43 -63.24
C ALA A 14 27.67 40.88 -62.72
N ARG A 15 27.67 39.61 -62.27
CA ARG A 15 26.54 39.00 -61.55
C ARG A 15 26.26 39.75 -60.24
N PRO A 16 24.99 40.01 -59.88
CA PRO A 16 24.67 40.54 -58.55
C PRO A 16 24.94 39.49 -57.46
N SER A 17 25.43 39.97 -56.32
CA SER A 17 25.88 39.16 -55.19
C SER A 17 24.72 38.42 -54.52
N ALA A 18 24.98 37.18 -54.13
CA ALA A 18 24.07 36.39 -53.32
C ALA A 18 23.87 37.06 -51.95
N ALA A 19 22.64 37.48 -51.66
CA ALA A 19 22.22 37.89 -50.33
C ALA A 19 22.44 36.74 -49.34
N ARG A 20 23.33 36.96 -48.37
CA ARG A 20 23.62 36.06 -47.26
C ARG A 20 22.36 35.94 -46.39
N LYS A 21 21.76 34.75 -46.31
CA LYS A 21 20.68 34.46 -45.34
C LYS A 21 21.19 34.68 -43.89
N PRO A 22 20.41 35.30 -42.99
CA PRO A 22 20.82 35.48 -41.59
C PRO A 22 21.06 34.15 -40.87
N ARG A 23 22.21 34.04 -40.20
CA ARG A 23 22.58 32.97 -39.27
C ARG A 23 21.84 33.16 -37.94
N GLU A 24 20.56 32.80 -37.87
CA GLU A 24 19.80 32.87 -36.59
C GLU A 24 19.26 31.52 -36.08
N ARG A 25 19.52 30.40 -36.76
CA ARG A 25 18.94 29.10 -36.37
C ARG A 25 19.67 28.29 -35.29
N LYS A 26 20.91 28.65 -34.89
CA LYS A 26 21.70 27.85 -33.93
C LYS A 26 21.41 28.16 -32.46
N GLY A 27 20.96 29.38 -32.13
CA GLY A 27 20.72 29.80 -30.75
C GLY A 27 19.43 29.26 -30.13
N SER A 28 18.37 29.08 -30.93
CA SER A 28 17.11 28.49 -30.45
C SER A 28 17.24 26.99 -30.19
N THR A 29 17.92 26.26 -31.09
CA THR A 29 18.09 24.80 -30.96
C THR A 29 18.91 24.41 -29.74
N VAL A 30 19.96 25.17 -29.40
CA VAL A 30 20.77 24.88 -28.21
C VAL A 30 19.98 25.11 -26.92
N ARG A 31 19.20 26.20 -26.82
CA ARG A 31 18.35 26.44 -25.65
C ARG A 31 17.24 25.40 -25.50
N ASP A 32 16.63 24.97 -26.61
CA ASP A 32 15.62 23.92 -26.60
C ASP A 32 16.21 22.56 -26.19
N LEU A 33 17.42 22.24 -26.65
CA LEU A 33 18.18 21.04 -26.25
C LEU A 33 18.59 21.09 -24.77
N GLU A 34 19.08 22.23 -24.28
CA GLU A 34 19.42 22.44 -22.87
C GLU A 34 18.20 22.25 -21.97
N LYS A 35 17.04 22.78 -22.39
CA LYS A 35 15.77 22.58 -21.68
C LYS A 35 15.36 21.11 -21.67
N HIS A 36 15.37 20.43 -22.82
CA HIS A 36 15.03 19.00 -22.89
C HIS A 36 15.98 18.14 -22.06
N LEU A 37 17.27 18.46 -22.05
CA LEU A 37 18.28 17.77 -21.25
C LEU A 37 18.02 17.98 -19.75
N ALA A 38 17.74 19.22 -19.33
CA ALA A 38 17.40 19.51 -17.93
C ALA A 38 16.15 18.73 -17.48
N GLU A 39 15.10 18.72 -18.29
CA GLU A 39 13.88 17.97 -17.99
C GLU A 39 14.11 16.45 -17.99
N ALA A 40 14.99 15.93 -18.85
CA ALA A 40 15.37 14.52 -18.85
C ALA A 40 16.17 14.13 -17.60
N LEU A 41 17.11 14.99 -17.19
CA LEU A 41 17.93 14.82 -16.00
C LEU A 41 17.07 14.83 -14.73
N GLU A 42 16.12 15.75 -14.63
CA GLU A 42 15.19 15.80 -13.47
C GLU A 42 14.32 14.54 -13.39
N ARG A 43 13.86 14.02 -14.53
CA ARG A 43 13.14 12.74 -14.58
C ARG A 43 14.02 11.58 -14.10
N GLU A 44 15.27 11.53 -14.55
CA GLU A 44 16.23 10.48 -14.17
C GLU A 44 16.56 10.54 -12.68
N LYS A 45 16.76 11.74 -12.14
CA LYS A 45 16.99 11.95 -10.69
C LYS A 45 15.82 11.45 -9.86
N ALA A 46 14.59 11.81 -10.20
CA ALA A 46 13.42 11.38 -9.44
C ALA A 46 13.21 9.85 -9.51
N THR A 47 13.42 9.26 -10.69
CA THR A 47 13.40 7.81 -10.87
C THR A 47 14.47 7.13 -10.00
N SER A 48 15.69 7.66 -10.01
CA SER A 48 16.80 7.12 -9.21
C SER A 48 16.56 7.28 -7.71
N GLU A 49 15.94 8.38 -7.30
CA GLU A 49 15.55 8.63 -5.92
C GLU A 49 14.50 7.63 -5.43
N ILE A 50 13.43 7.41 -6.21
CA ILE A 50 12.42 6.39 -5.89
C ILE A 50 13.07 5.01 -5.78
N LEU A 51 13.90 4.62 -6.76
CA LEU A 51 14.61 3.34 -6.73
C LEU A 51 15.54 3.20 -5.51
N ARG A 52 16.22 4.28 -5.12
CA ARG A 52 17.06 4.31 -3.91
C ARG A 52 16.23 4.10 -2.65
N VAL A 53 15.08 4.76 -2.53
CA VAL A 53 14.17 4.61 -1.38
C VAL A 53 13.59 3.20 -1.33
N ILE A 54 13.27 2.58 -2.47
CA ILE A 54 12.87 1.17 -2.56
C ILE A 54 13.98 0.26 -2.03
N GLY A 55 15.23 0.52 -2.44
CA GLY A 55 16.38 -0.26 -1.99
C GLY A 55 16.67 -0.14 -0.49
N SER A 56 16.38 1.01 0.13
CA SER A 56 16.63 1.24 1.56
C SER A 56 15.46 0.86 2.48
N SER A 57 14.25 0.66 1.95
CA SER A 57 13.02 0.51 2.73
C SER A 57 12.39 -0.89 2.54
N SER A 58 13.11 -1.93 2.95
CA SER A 58 12.66 -3.33 2.77
C SER A 58 11.50 -3.76 3.67
N THR A 59 11.27 -3.05 4.78
CA THR A 59 10.28 -3.40 5.82
C THR A 59 9.08 -2.48 5.88
N ASP A 60 9.19 -1.26 5.32
CA ASP A 60 8.14 -0.25 5.35
C ASP A 60 7.99 0.39 3.99
N ILE A 61 6.77 0.38 3.48
CA ILE A 61 6.44 0.90 2.16
C ILE A 61 6.07 2.38 2.17
N GLN A 62 5.70 2.93 3.33
CA GLN A 62 5.19 4.29 3.42
C GLN A 62 6.16 5.35 2.83
N PRO A 63 7.48 5.29 3.09
CA PRO A 63 8.43 6.23 2.50
C PRO A 63 8.43 6.22 0.96
N VAL A 64 8.22 5.04 0.35
CA VAL A 64 8.15 4.91 -1.11
C VAL A 64 6.90 5.60 -1.64
N PHE A 65 5.74 5.37 -1.01
CA PHE A 65 4.49 6.02 -1.43
C PHE A 65 4.57 7.54 -1.32
N ASP A 66 5.14 8.05 -0.23
CA ASP A 66 5.30 9.50 -0.03
C ASP A 66 6.22 10.10 -1.09
N THR A 67 7.37 9.45 -1.36
CA THR A 67 8.33 9.87 -2.39
C THR A 67 7.72 9.88 -3.79
N VAL A 68 6.93 8.84 -4.13
CA VAL A 68 6.23 8.75 -5.42
C VAL A 68 5.18 9.85 -5.55
N ALA A 69 4.37 10.09 -4.51
CA ALA A 69 3.34 11.11 -4.53
C ALA A 69 3.92 12.52 -4.76
N GLU A 70 5.00 12.84 -4.03
CA GLU A 70 5.74 14.11 -4.17
C GLU A 70 6.37 14.26 -5.56
N SER A 71 7.11 13.25 -6.01
CA SER A 71 7.78 13.28 -7.32
C SER A 71 6.79 13.41 -8.47
N ALA A 72 5.65 12.71 -8.39
CA ALA A 72 4.58 12.78 -9.36
C ALA A 72 3.96 14.18 -9.42
N ALA A 73 3.65 14.79 -8.27
CA ALA A 73 3.07 16.14 -8.21
C ALA A 73 4.04 17.17 -8.84
N ARG A 74 5.30 17.12 -8.41
CA ARG A 74 6.35 18.04 -8.85
C ARG A 74 6.63 17.93 -10.35
N LEU A 75 6.89 16.74 -10.87
CA LEU A 75 7.30 16.55 -12.26
C LEU A 75 6.15 16.64 -13.26
N CYS A 76 4.93 16.29 -12.85
CA CYS A 76 3.74 16.48 -13.67
C CYS A 76 3.08 17.86 -13.49
N GLN A 77 3.69 18.71 -12.66
CA GLN A 77 3.19 20.06 -12.33
C GLN A 77 1.71 20.03 -11.95
N ALA A 78 1.30 19.01 -11.20
CA ALA A 78 -0.05 18.85 -10.72
C ALA A 78 -0.23 19.61 -9.40
N SER A 79 -1.44 20.10 -9.15
CA SER A 79 -1.77 20.69 -7.85
C SER A 79 -1.77 19.64 -6.73
N ASP A 80 -1.96 18.36 -7.09
CA ASP A 80 -2.10 17.27 -6.14
C ASP A 80 -1.85 15.88 -6.74
N THR A 81 -1.30 14.99 -5.91
CA THR A 81 -1.24 13.55 -6.13
C THR A 81 -1.85 12.79 -4.94
N SER A 82 -2.56 11.71 -5.22
CA SER A 82 -2.99 10.72 -4.23
C SER A 82 -2.67 9.30 -4.70
N ILE A 83 -2.18 8.45 -3.79
CA ILE A 83 -2.01 7.01 -4.03
C ILE A 83 -3.07 6.26 -3.24
N PHE A 84 -3.78 5.37 -3.91
CA PHE A 84 -4.83 4.54 -3.33
C PHE A 84 -4.45 3.07 -3.42
N ARG A 85 -4.73 2.34 -2.34
CA ARG A 85 -4.63 0.88 -2.29
C ARG A 85 -6.03 0.28 -2.21
N LEU A 86 -6.24 -0.82 -2.92
CA LEU A 86 -7.46 -1.59 -2.82
C LEU A 86 -7.56 -2.28 -1.45
N ASP A 87 -8.69 -2.11 -0.79
CA ASP A 87 -9.03 -2.66 0.52
C ASP A 87 -10.50 -3.12 0.48
N GLY A 88 -10.71 -4.38 0.14
CA GLY A 88 -12.05 -4.94 -0.10
C GLY A 88 -12.76 -4.25 -1.27
N ASP A 89 -13.89 -3.62 -0.99
CA ASP A 89 -14.74 -2.88 -1.94
C ASP A 89 -14.41 -1.37 -1.99
N ARG A 90 -13.27 -0.96 -1.42
CA ARG A 90 -12.89 0.45 -1.27
C ARG A 90 -11.44 0.70 -1.66
N LEU A 91 -11.20 1.92 -2.11
CA LEU A 91 -9.87 2.46 -2.38
C LEU A 91 -9.46 3.35 -1.21
N ARG A 92 -8.52 2.86 -0.39
CA ARG A 92 -7.99 3.57 0.77
C ARG A 92 -6.80 4.42 0.35
N ARG A 93 -6.83 5.72 0.65
CA ARG A 93 -5.68 6.59 0.35
C ARG A 93 -4.52 6.29 1.30
N VAL A 94 -3.38 5.91 0.75
CA VAL A 94 -2.17 5.54 1.49
C VAL A 94 -1.10 6.63 1.44
N ALA A 95 -1.10 7.50 0.43
CA ALA A 95 -0.24 8.68 0.39
C ALA A 95 -0.93 9.84 -0.34
N HIS A 96 -0.46 11.04 -0.04
CA HIS A 96 -0.99 12.30 -0.56
C HIS A 96 0.10 13.36 -0.57
N HIS A 97 0.20 14.11 -1.66
CA HIS A 97 1.04 15.30 -1.75
C HIS A 97 0.34 16.35 -2.59
N GLY A 98 0.07 17.53 -2.04
CA GLY A 98 -0.65 18.58 -2.76
C GLY A 98 -1.42 19.53 -1.87
N SER A 99 -2.02 20.54 -2.51
CA SER A 99 -2.81 21.58 -1.85
C SER A 99 -4.31 21.30 -1.81
N ILE A 100 -4.78 20.26 -2.52
CA ILE A 100 -6.20 19.93 -2.59
C ILE A 100 -6.59 19.22 -1.29
N PRO A 101 -7.59 19.72 -0.54
CA PRO A 101 -7.97 19.14 0.73
C PRO A 101 -8.25 17.64 0.59
N ALA A 102 -7.41 16.87 1.24
CA ALA A 102 -7.47 15.43 1.30
C ALA A 102 -7.52 15.14 2.79
N GLY A 103 -8.65 14.63 3.31
CA GLY A 103 -8.78 14.29 4.73
C GLY A 103 -7.64 13.38 5.25
N VAL A 104 -7.72 12.94 6.50
CA VAL A 104 -6.63 12.16 7.13
C VAL A 104 -6.21 10.96 6.27
N ILE A 105 -4.90 10.81 6.02
CA ILE A 105 -4.31 9.65 5.32
C ILE A 105 -4.77 8.38 6.04
N GLY A 106 -5.18 7.36 5.27
CA GLY A 106 -5.74 6.12 5.80
C GLY A 106 -7.17 6.21 6.33
N GLY A 107 -7.76 7.41 6.52
CA GLY A 107 -9.17 7.60 6.87
C GLY A 107 -10.07 7.89 5.67
N PHE A 108 -9.50 8.44 4.60
CA PHE A 108 -10.25 8.71 3.37
C PHE A 108 -10.31 7.47 2.48
N THR A 109 -11.54 7.09 2.13
CA THR A 109 -11.82 5.99 1.19
C THR A 109 -12.69 6.48 0.04
N VAL A 110 -12.45 5.92 -1.15
CA VAL A 110 -13.29 6.09 -2.32
C VAL A 110 -13.96 4.75 -2.60
N PRO A 111 -15.27 4.70 -2.91
CA PRO A 111 -15.93 3.45 -3.28
C PRO A 111 -15.33 2.89 -4.58
N LEU A 112 -15.14 1.57 -4.63
CA LEU A 112 -14.75 0.85 -5.85
C LEU A 112 -15.97 0.67 -6.77
N VAL A 113 -16.39 1.76 -7.39
CA VAL A 113 -17.53 1.79 -8.33
C VAL A 113 -17.10 2.37 -9.66
N ARG A 114 -17.81 1.98 -10.71
CA ARG A 114 -17.54 2.44 -12.08
C ARG A 114 -17.72 3.95 -12.25
N GLY A 115 -18.60 4.60 -11.49
CA GLY A 115 -18.79 6.06 -11.61
C GLY A 115 -17.76 6.91 -10.86
N SER A 116 -16.78 6.32 -10.15
CA SER A 116 -15.62 7.05 -9.62
C SER A 116 -14.41 6.93 -10.56
N PHE A 117 -13.61 7.99 -10.69
CA PHE A 117 -12.47 7.98 -11.63
C PHE A 117 -11.40 6.92 -11.26
N ALA A 118 -10.98 6.89 -9.99
CA ALA A 118 -10.04 5.91 -9.49
C ALA A 118 -10.66 4.50 -9.48
N GLY A 119 -11.94 4.37 -9.12
CA GLY A 119 -12.65 3.09 -9.14
C GLY A 119 -12.76 2.51 -10.54
N ARG A 120 -13.11 3.32 -11.54
CA ARG A 120 -13.11 2.94 -12.95
C ARG A 120 -11.73 2.47 -13.40
N SER A 121 -10.69 3.26 -13.10
CA SER A 121 -9.31 2.91 -13.46
C SER A 121 -8.89 1.56 -12.89
N VAL A 122 -9.28 1.29 -11.64
CA VAL A 122 -8.99 0.01 -10.97
C VAL A 122 -9.80 -1.15 -11.55
N LEU A 123 -11.12 -0.97 -11.74
CA LEU A 123 -12.01 -2.01 -12.23
C LEU A 123 -11.71 -2.43 -13.68
N ASP A 124 -11.34 -1.46 -14.53
CA ASP A 124 -11.04 -1.73 -15.93
C ASP A 124 -9.55 -2.04 -16.17
N GLY A 125 -8.68 -1.83 -15.18
CA GLY A 125 -7.23 -1.93 -15.32
C GLY A 125 -6.68 -0.96 -16.37
N ARG A 126 -7.30 0.22 -16.52
CA ARG A 126 -7.00 1.19 -17.58
C ARG A 126 -6.82 2.60 -17.04
N ILE A 127 -6.10 3.42 -17.81
CA ILE A 127 -5.91 4.83 -17.52
C ILE A 127 -7.23 5.57 -17.70
N VAL A 128 -7.58 6.42 -16.73
CA VAL A 128 -8.68 7.39 -16.83
C VAL A 128 -8.08 8.78 -16.85
N HIS A 129 -8.33 9.55 -17.90
CA HIS A 129 -7.71 10.86 -18.11
C HIS A 129 -8.75 11.86 -18.59
N ILE A 130 -9.06 12.84 -17.75
CA ILE A 130 -10.20 13.74 -17.93
C ILE A 130 -9.74 15.19 -17.73
N ALA A 131 -10.14 16.05 -18.67
CA ALA A 131 -9.77 17.47 -18.66
C ALA A 131 -10.60 18.29 -17.66
N ASP A 132 -11.91 18.00 -17.58
CA ASP A 132 -12.86 18.65 -16.69
C ASP A 132 -13.77 17.64 -15.97
N ALA A 133 -13.25 17.07 -14.89
CA ALA A 133 -13.90 16.13 -14.00
C ALA A 133 -15.22 16.63 -13.40
N GLN A 134 -15.53 17.93 -13.42
CA GLN A 134 -16.79 18.41 -12.87
C GLN A 134 -17.96 18.30 -13.84
N THR A 135 -17.68 18.11 -15.14
CA THR A 135 -18.69 18.03 -16.20
C THR A 135 -19.03 16.60 -16.62
N GLU A 136 -18.33 15.60 -16.08
CA GLU A 136 -18.47 14.19 -16.46
C GLU A 136 -19.52 13.43 -15.63
N ALA A 137 -20.61 14.09 -15.23
CA ALA A 137 -21.58 13.50 -14.28
C ALA A 137 -22.35 12.31 -14.87
N ASP A 138 -22.50 12.25 -16.20
CA ASP A 138 -23.23 11.18 -16.88
C ASP A 138 -22.45 9.85 -16.87
N GLU A 139 -21.12 9.89 -17.07
CA GLU A 139 -20.27 8.70 -17.05
C GLU A 139 -19.67 8.42 -15.66
N PHE A 140 -19.39 9.49 -14.90
CA PHE A 140 -18.72 9.45 -13.59
C PHE A 140 -19.49 10.27 -12.54
N PRO A 141 -20.67 9.82 -12.10
CA PRO A 141 -21.49 10.57 -11.13
C PRO A 141 -20.76 10.80 -9.79
N GLU A 142 -20.20 9.76 -9.16
CA GLU A 142 -19.47 9.89 -7.89
C GLU A 142 -18.15 10.64 -8.06
N GLY A 143 -17.46 10.42 -9.19
CA GLY A 143 -16.23 11.12 -9.55
C GLY A 143 -16.47 12.63 -9.64
N SER A 144 -17.49 13.03 -10.40
CA SER A 144 -17.82 14.44 -10.64
C SER A 144 -18.36 15.14 -9.40
N GLU A 145 -19.15 14.46 -8.58
CA GLU A 145 -19.55 14.97 -7.26
C GLU A 145 -18.31 15.22 -6.39
N SER A 146 -17.38 14.25 -6.32
CA SER A 146 -16.15 14.42 -5.57
C SER A 146 -15.26 15.53 -6.14
N ALA A 147 -15.24 15.72 -7.46
CA ALA A 147 -14.50 16.81 -8.11
C ALA A 147 -15.03 18.18 -7.71
N ARG A 148 -16.35 18.36 -7.70
CA ARG A 148 -17.00 19.60 -7.24
C ARG A 148 -16.74 19.83 -5.74
N ARG A 149 -16.90 18.79 -4.92
CA ARG A 149 -16.70 18.87 -3.46
C ARG A 149 -15.27 19.22 -3.07
N LEU A 150 -14.28 18.65 -3.76
CA LEU A 150 -12.86 18.85 -3.46
C LEU A 150 -12.21 19.98 -4.27
N GLY A 151 -12.91 20.55 -5.25
CA GLY A 151 -12.46 21.70 -6.03
C GLY A 151 -11.41 21.39 -7.10
N PHE A 152 -11.34 20.16 -7.61
CA PHE A 152 -10.47 19.82 -8.75
C PHE A 152 -11.24 19.78 -10.07
N ARG A 153 -10.52 20.00 -11.17
CA ARG A 153 -11.02 20.08 -12.54
C ARG A 153 -10.33 19.04 -13.42
N ALA A 154 -9.01 18.92 -13.43
CA ALA A 154 -8.35 17.85 -14.20
C ALA A 154 -8.08 16.63 -13.31
N ILE A 155 -8.15 15.43 -13.89
CA ILE A 155 -7.72 14.20 -13.22
C ILE A 155 -7.06 13.21 -14.19
N LEU A 156 -5.99 12.57 -13.73
CA LEU A 156 -5.34 11.44 -14.39
C LEU A 156 -5.19 10.32 -13.36
N CYS A 157 -5.85 9.19 -13.57
CA CYS A 157 -5.75 7.98 -12.77
C CYS A 157 -5.02 6.90 -13.55
N ILE A 158 -3.94 6.37 -12.96
CA ILE A 158 -3.19 5.23 -13.49
C ILE A 158 -3.34 4.05 -12.53
N PRO A 159 -3.74 2.87 -13.01
CA PRO A 159 -3.89 1.69 -12.17
C PRO A 159 -2.51 1.16 -11.73
N LEU A 160 -2.44 0.67 -10.49
CA LEU A 160 -1.30 -0.11 -9.99
C LEU A 160 -1.58 -1.58 -10.31
N ILE A 161 -0.91 -2.15 -11.32
CA ILE A 161 -1.18 -3.51 -11.80
C ILE A 161 -0.03 -4.43 -11.41
N ARG A 162 -0.35 -5.49 -10.67
CA ARG A 162 0.58 -6.56 -10.29
C ARG A 162 0.11 -7.86 -10.91
N GLU A 163 0.92 -8.45 -11.80
CA GLU A 163 0.62 -9.74 -12.44
C GLU A 163 -0.79 -9.81 -13.08
N GLY A 164 -1.23 -8.70 -13.69
CA GLY A 164 -2.56 -8.58 -14.29
C GLY A 164 -3.70 -8.26 -13.32
N VAL A 165 -3.44 -8.21 -12.01
CA VAL A 165 -4.42 -7.82 -10.99
C VAL A 165 -4.19 -6.38 -10.56
N THR A 166 -5.23 -5.55 -10.60
CA THR A 166 -5.13 -4.17 -10.13
C THR A 166 -5.24 -4.09 -8.61
N ILE A 167 -4.20 -3.56 -7.96
CA ILE A 167 -4.05 -3.50 -6.50
C ILE A 167 -4.27 -2.08 -5.94
N GLY A 168 -4.55 -1.11 -6.79
CA GLY A 168 -4.72 0.29 -6.42
C GLY A 168 -4.61 1.23 -7.61
N ALA A 169 -4.46 2.53 -7.34
CA ALA A 169 -4.27 3.55 -8.37
C ALA A 169 -3.47 4.76 -7.86
N ILE A 170 -2.75 5.42 -8.76
CA ILE A 170 -2.18 6.77 -8.54
C ILE A 170 -3.05 7.77 -9.27
N SER A 171 -3.45 8.85 -8.60
CA SER A 171 -4.27 9.91 -9.17
C SER A 171 -3.56 11.26 -9.08
N LEU A 172 -3.35 11.91 -10.22
CA LEU A 172 -3.00 13.33 -10.28
C LEU A 172 -4.26 14.16 -10.43
N ARG A 173 -4.32 15.29 -9.72
CA ARG A 173 -5.44 16.22 -9.74
C ARG A 173 -4.94 17.64 -9.95
N ASP A 174 -5.70 18.43 -10.69
CA ASP A 174 -5.43 19.85 -10.89
C ASP A 174 -6.69 20.69 -10.73
N THR A 175 -6.54 21.92 -10.25
CA THR A 175 -7.65 22.87 -10.07
C THR A 175 -8.04 23.56 -11.39
N LYS A 176 -7.20 23.44 -12.43
CA LYS A 176 -7.41 23.99 -13.76
C LYS A 176 -7.94 22.92 -14.71
N VAL A 177 -8.77 23.33 -15.67
CA VAL A 177 -9.16 22.47 -16.79
C VAL A 177 -7.94 22.28 -17.70
N ARG A 178 -7.46 21.05 -17.81
CA ARG A 178 -6.36 20.68 -18.71
C ARG A 178 -6.25 19.18 -18.89
N LEU A 179 -5.64 18.76 -19.99
CA LEU A 179 -5.07 17.43 -20.11
C LEU A 179 -3.60 17.44 -19.66
N PHE A 180 -3.17 16.36 -19.01
CA PHE A 180 -1.76 16.03 -18.87
C PHE A 180 -1.18 15.64 -20.24
N THR A 181 0.08 15.96 -20.47
CA THR A 181 0.74 15.60 -21.74
C THR A 181 1.09 14.10 -21.75
N ASP A 182 1.26 13.51 -22.94
CA ASP A 182 1.66 12.10 -23.07
C ASP A 182 2.95 11.79 -22.28
N ARG A 183 3.86 12.76 -22.20
CA ARG A 183 5.08 12.65 -21.40
C ARG A 183 4.78 12.56 -19.90
N GLN A 184 3.82 13.34 -19.40
CA GLN A 184 3.38 13.28 -18.00
C GLN A 184 2.65 11.97 -17.71
N VAL A 185 1.82 11.50 -18.63
CA VAL A 185 1.14 10.20 -18.53
C VAL A 185 2.18 9.07 -18.45
N ALA A 186 3.12 9.03 -19.38
CA ALA A 186 4.19 8.03 -19.41
C ALA A 186 5.07 8.07 -18.15
N LEU A 187 5.38 9.27 -17.64
CA LEU A 187 6.13 9.42 -16.40
C LEU A 187 5.39 8.85 -15.20
N LEU A 188 4.11 9.19 -15.06
CA LEU A 188 3.28 8.69 -13.96
C LEU A 188 3.12 7.16 -14.05
N GLN A 189 3.08 6.61 -15.26
CA GLN A 189 3.05 5.17 -15.48
C GLN A 189 4.34 4.49 -15.00
N THR A 190 5.51 5.06 -15.30
CA THR A 190 6.79 4.58 -14.73
C THR A 190 6.78 4.59 -13.20
N PHE A 191 6.22 5.62 -12.58
CA PHE A 191 6.11 5.70 -11.13
C PHE A 191 5.11 4.69 -10.55
N ALA A 192 4.01 4.41 -11.27
CA ALA A 192 3.09 3.34 -10.93
C ALA A 192 3.78 1.97 -10.94
N ASP A 193 4.57 1.68 -11.98
CA ASP A 193 5.33 0.42 -12.09
C ASP A 193 6.33 0.28 -10.93
N GLN A 194 7.04 1.36 -10.58
CA GLN A 194 7.98 1.36 -9.45
C GLN A 194 7.28 1.18 -8.10
N ALA A 195 6.11 1.82 -7.91
CA ALA A 195 5.31 1.62 -6.72
C ALA A 195 4.84 0.16 -6.59
N VAL A 196 4.45 -0.49 -7.69
CA VAL A 196 4.11 -1.92 -7.70
C VAL A 196 5.30 -2.78 -7.29
N ILE A 197 6.49 -2.52 -7.81
CA ILE A 197 7.72 -3.24 -7.43
C ILE A 197 7.99 -3.09 -5.93
N ALA A 198 7.83 -1.88 -5.38
CA ALA A 198 8.01 -1.63 -3.96
C ALA A 198 6.99 -2.37 -3.08
N ILE A 199 5.72 -2.39 -3.52
CA ILE A 199 4.64 -3.17 -2.89
C ILE A 199 5.03 -4.63 -2.81
N GLU A 200 5.54 -5.16 -3.89
CA GLU A 200 5.91 -6.57 -3.96
C GLU A 200 7.11 -6.91 -3.08
N ASN A 201 8.14 -6.04 -3.06
CA ASN A 201 9.31 -6.25 -2.20
C ASN A 201 8.94 -6.31 -0.72
N VAL A 202 8.08 -5.40 -0.24
CA VAL A 202 7.64 -5.38 1.16
C VAL A 202 6.76 -6.59 1.47
N ARG A 203 5.90 -7.03 0.53
CA ARG A 203 5.10 -8.25 0.68
C ARG A 203 5.99 -9.48 0.83
N LEU A 204 6.91 -9.70 -0.12
CA LEU A 204 7.82 -10.84 -0.12
C LEU A 204 8.72 -10.88 1.12
N PHE A 205 9.19 -9.71 1.58
CA PHE A 205 9.98 -9.61 2.80
C PHE A 205 9.16 -10.07 4.03
N ASN A 206 7.92 -9.59 4.15
CA ASN A 206 7.04 -9.97 5.26
C ASN A 206 6.69 -11.46 5.24
N GLU A 207 6.36 -12.03 4.07
CA GLU A 207 6.11 -13.46 3.90
C GLU A 207 7.33 -14.30 4.31
N THR A 208 8.54 -13.89 3.91
CA THR A 208 9.79 -14.56 4.29
C THR A 208 10.02 -14.51 5.79
N LYS A 209 9.76 -13.37 6.42
CA LYS A 209 9.90 -13.19 7.88
C LYS A 209 8.92 -14.05 8.66
N GLU A 210 7.67 -14.14 8.20
CA GLU A 210 6.65 -15.01 8.80
C GLU A 210 7.03 -16.49 8.68
N ALA A 211 7.46 -16.92 7.49
CA ALA A 211 7.94 -18.28 7.27
C ALA A 211 9.14 -18.63 8.17
N LEU A 212 10.11 -17.72 8.30
CA LEU A 212 11.26 -17.90 9.19
C LEU A 212 10.82 -18.00 10.67
N ALA A 213 9.87 -17.17 11.09
CA ALA A 213 9.33 -17.21 12.45
C ALA A 213 8.64 -18.56 12.72
N GLN A 214 7.88 -19.08 11.76
CA GLN A 214 7.22 -20.38 11.86
C GLN A 214 8.24 -21.55 11.90
N GLN A 215 9.26 -21.51 11.05
CA GLN A 215 10.33 -22.53 11.03
C GLN A 215 11.14 -22.51 12.33
N THR A 216 11.48 -21.33 12.84
CA THR A 216 12.20 -21.18 14.12
C THR A 216 11.39 -21.75 15.27
N ALA A 217 10.09 -21.43 15.34
CA ALA A 217 9.19 -22.00 16.35
C ALA A 217 9.12 -23.53 16.23
N THR A 218 9.02 -24.07 15.02
CA THR A 218 8.99 -25.52 14.77
C THR A 218 10.31 -26.20 15.18
N GLY A 219 11.45 -25.62 14.80
CA GLY A 219 12.77 -26.14 15.13
C GLY A 219 13.05 -26.12 16.63
N GLU A 220 12.61 -25.08 17.34
CA GLU A 220 12.70 -25.04 18.79
C GLU A 220 11.85 -26.12 19.46
N ILE A 221 10.61 -26.34 18.99
CA ILE A 221 9.76 -27.44 19.48
C ILE A 221 10.44 -28.78 19.25
N LEU A 222 10.96 -29.03 18.04
CA LEU A 222 11.69 -30.26 17.71
C LEU A 222 12.93 -30.44 18.58
N ARG A 223 13.67 -29.37 18.87
CA ARG A 223 14.84 -29.40 19.76
C ARG A 223 14.45 -29.79 21.18
N VAL A 224 13.34 -29.25 21.70
CA VAL A 224 12.82 -29.58 23.04
C VAL A 224 12.34 -31.04 23.10
N ILE A 225 11.62 -31.51 22.08
CA ILE A 225 11.23 -32.93 21.95
C ILE A 225 12.48 -33.83 21.99
N SER A 226 13.53 -33.43 21.26
CA SER A 226 14.77 -34.22 21.16
C SER A 226 15.62 -34.15 22.43
N SER A 227 15.55 -33.07 23.22
CA SER A 227 16.35 -32.91 24.44
C SER A 227 15.72 -33.55 25.68
N SER A 228 14.44 -33.91 25.63
CA SER A 228 13.70 -34.51 26.75
C SER A 228 12.83 -35.69 26.28
N PRO A 229 13.43 -36.77 25.74
CA PRO A 229 12.69 -37.89 25.15
C PRO A 229 11.77 -38.63 26.15
N THR A 230 11.98 -38.44 27.45
CA THR A 230 11.20 -39.07 28.53
C THR A 230 10.34 -38.07 29.32
N ASP A 231 10.43 -36.77 29.04
CA ASP A 231 9.64 -35.73 29.72
C ASP A 231 8.98 -34.80 28.69
N VAL A 232 7.66 -34.94 28.56
CA VAL A 232 6.83 -34.20 27.60
C VAL A 232 6.39 -32.83 28.13
N GLN A 233 6.60 -32.54 29.42
CA GLN A 233 6.14 -31.30 30.04
C GLN A 233 6.81 -30.04 29.46
N PRO A 234 8.15 -30.00 29.26
CA PRO A 234 8.82 -28.87 28.63
C PRO A 234 8.33 -28.58 27.21
N VAL A 235 7.91 -29.61 26.48
CA VAL A 235 7.37 -29.46 25.12
C VAL A 235 6.05 -28.70 25.16
N PHE A 236 5.14 -29.04 26.08
CA PHE A 236 3.84 -28.35 26.21
C PHE A 236 3.99 -26.90 26.62
N ASP A 237 4.93 -26.59 27.53
CA ASP A 237 5.19 -25.23 27.99
C ASP A 237 5.69 -24.33 26.84
N VAL A 238 6.60 -24.86 26.00
CA VAL A 238 7.09 -24.13 24.83
C VAL A 238 6.00 -23.97 23.76
N ILE A 239 5.21 -25.02 23.49
CA ILE A 239 4.09 -24.94 22.53
C ILE A 239 3.13 -23.82 22.92
N VAL A 240 2.70 -23.78 24.19
CA VAL A 240 1.71 -22.80 24.63
C VAL A 240 2.28 -21.37 24.62
N GLU A 241 3.53 -21.19 25.04
CA GLU A 241 4.20 -19.89 24.99
C GLU A 241 4.30 -19.37 23.55
N ARG A 242 4.78 -20.21 22.63
CA ARG A 242 4.96 -19.81 21.22
C ARG A 242 3.63 -19.55 20.54
N ALA A 243 2.62 -20.40 20.76
CA ALA A 243 1.28 -20.19 20.21
C ALA A 243 0.68 -18.85 20.68
N VAL A 244 0.84 -18.49 21.96
CA VAL A 244 0.35 -17.19 22.49
C VAL A 244 1.05 -16.02 21.81
N ARG A 245 2.39 -16.08 21.70
CA ARG A 245 3.17 -15.01 21.08
C ARG A 245 2.86 -14.85 19.59
N LEU A 246 2.78 -15.96 18.84
CA LEU A 246 2.50 -15.95 17.40
C LEU A 246 1.08 -15.48 17.08
N CYS A 247 0.09 -15.88 17.87
CA CYS A 247 -1.30 -15.48 17.67
C CYS A 247 -1.65 -14.12 18.28
N GLY A 248 -0.70 -13.42 18.92
CA GLY A 248 -0.96 -12.16 19.63
C GLY A 248 -1.98 -12.30 20.76
N ALA A 249 -2.12 -13.49 21.36
CA ALA A 249 -3.11 -13.75 22.40
C ALA A 249 -2.64 -13.23 23.76
N ARG A 250 -3.58 -12.99 24.68
CA ARG A 250 -3.26 -12.58 26.06
C ARG A 250 -2.74 -13.75 26.91
N PHE A 251 -3.27 -14.94 26.70
CA PHE A 251 -2.90 -16.17 27.40
C PHE A 251 -3.28 -17.38 26.56
N GLY A 252 -2.73 -18.55 26.90
CA GLY A 252 -2.99 -19.81 26.22
C GLY A 252 -2.88 -20.98 27.18
N ARG A 253 -3.46 -22.11 26.78
CA ARG A 253 -3.49 -23.36 27.56
C ARG A 253 -3.37 -24.56 26.62
N VAL A 254 -2.67 -25.60 27.06
CA VAL A 254 -2.59 -26.90 26.38
C VAL A 254 -3.31 -27.93 27.24
N TYR A 255 -4.10 -28.76 26.57
CA TYR A 255 -4.91 -29.80 27.18
C TYR A 255 -4.51 -31.16 26.64
N ARG A 256 -4.41 -32.16 27.52
CA ARG A 256 -4.23 -33.57 27.16
C ARG A 256 -5.50 -34.34 27.50
N TYR A 257 -5.96 -35.17 26.57
CA TYR A 257 -7.09 -36.08 26.79
C TYR A 257 -6.55 -37.51 26.84
N ASP A 258 -6.86 -38.24 27.90
CA ASP A 258 -6.41 -39.62 28.11
C ASP A 258 -7.43 -40.68 27.65
N GLY A 259 -8.55 -40.25 27.06
CA GLY A 259 -9.67 -41.11 26.67
C GLY A 259 -10.85 -41.08 27.64
N ASP A 260 -10.66 -40.54 28.85
CA ASP A 260 -11.71 -40.39 29.85
C ASP A 260 -11.82 -38.93 30.30
N THR A 261 -10.71 -38.35 30.73
CA THR A 261 -10.65 -37.00 31.27
C THR A 261 -9.66 -36.09 30.53
N ILE A 262 -10.01 -34.81 30.52
CA ILE A 262 -9.19 -33.72 30.02
C ILE A 262 -8.34 -33.22 31.18
N HIS A 263 -7.03 -33.09 30.95
CA HIS A 263 -6.06 -32.49 31.85
C HIS A 263 -5.56 -31.20 31.23
N MET A 264 -5.46 -30.11 31.99
CA MET A 264 -4.65 -28.97 31.55
C MET A 264 -3.20 -29.29 31.88
N VAL A 265 -2.35 -29.38 30.86
CA VAL A 265 -0.94 -29.76 31.04
C VAL A 265 0.01 -28.58 30.97
N ALA A 266 -0.35 -27.48 30.30
CA ALA A 266 0.48 -26.26 30.29
C ALA A 266 -0.37 -25.00 30.15
N GLY A 267 0.19 -23.86 30.56
CA GLY A 267 -0.44 -22.56 30.42
C GLY A 267 0.58 -21.43 30.38
N TYR A 268 0.29 -20.39 29.59
CA TYR A 268 1.13 -19.20 29.47
C TYR A 268 0.28 -17.93 29.58
N GLY A 269 0.78 -16.90 30.26
CA GLY A 269 0.07 -15.63 30.45
C GLY A 269 -1.10 -15.67 31.44
N LEU A 270 -1.22 -16.73 32.24
CA LEU A 270 -2.24 -16.85 33.29
C LEU A 270 -1.74 -16.16 34.57
N GLY A 271 -2.47 -15.16 35.06
CA GLY A 271 -2.18 -14.57 36.38
C GLY A 271 -2.40 -15.57 37.52
N ALA A 272 -1.93 -15.26 38.74
CA ALA A 272 -2.01 -16.16 39.90
C ALA A 272 -3.42 -16.70 40.19
N ALA A 273 -4.46 -15.88 40.00
CA ALA A 273 -5.86 -16.31 40.12
C ALA A 273 -6.28 -17.32 39.03
N GLY A 274 -5.70 -17.23 37.83
CA GLY A 274 -5.95 -18.14 36.72
C GLY A 274 -5.35 -19.54 36.91
N LEU A 275 -4.21 -19.63 37.62
CA LEU A 275 -3.55 -20.89 37.99
C LEU A 275 -4.32 -21.63 39.10
N GLY A 276 -4.82 -20.92 40.11
CA GLY A 276 -5.60 -21.51 41.22
C GLY A 276 -6.99 -22.05 40.85
N VAL A 277 -7.45 -21.80 39.63
CA VAL A 277 -8.70 -22.33 39.06
C VAL A 277 -8.44 -23.62 38.26
N VAL A 278 -7.19 -23.87 37.83
CA VAL A 278 -6.82 -25.04 37.00
C VAL A 278 -7.04 -26.35 37.73
N HIS A 279 -6.50 -26.50 38.95
CA HIS A 279 -6.65 -27.71 39.76
C HIS A 279 -8.08 -27.96 40.25
N ARG A 280 -8.95 -26.94 40.23
CA ARG A 280 -10.37 -27.08 40.62
C ARG A 280 -11.27 -27.52 39.48
N ILE A 281 -10.84 -27.33 38.23
CA ILE A 281 -11.64 -27.64 37.03
C ILE A 281 -11.11 -28.89 36.31
N PHE A 282 -9.81 -29.18 36.42
CA PHE A 282 -9.18 -30.32 35.75
C PHE A 282 -8.53 -31.26 36.79
N PRO A 283 -8.58 -32.59 36.57
CA PRO A 283 -9.15 -33.26 35.41
C PRO A 283 -10.69 -33.27 35.38
N ARG A 284 -11.29 -33.25 34.19
CA ARG A 284 -12.74 -33.39 33.99
C ARG A 284 -13.09 -34.15 32.73
N PRO A 285 -14.27 -34.82 32.63
CA PRO A 285 -14.69 -35.48 31.40
C PRO A 285 -14.81 -34.54 30.21
N ALA A 286 -14.58 -35.07 29.01
CA ALA A 286 -14.84 -34.35 27.77
C ALA A 286 -16.35 -34.18 27.57
N SER A 287 -16.77 -32.93 27.39
CA SER A 287 -18.19 -32.61 27.18
C SER A 287 -18.34 -31.39 26.26
N ALA A 288 -19.40 -31.43 25.45
CA ALA A 288 -19.70 -30.41 24.44
C ALA A 288 -20.14 -29.05 25.02
N ASP A 289 -20.35 -28.98 26.33
CA ASP A 289 -20.64 -27.78 27.14
C ASP A 289 -19.42 -26.82 27.22
N THR A 290 -18.21 -27.36 27.06
CA THR A 290 -16.98 -26.57 27.04
C THR A 290 -16.42 -26.47 25.62
N ILE A 291 -15.73 -25.36 25.32
CA ILE A 291 -15.08 -25.19 24.02
C ILE A 291 -14.00 -26.25 23.78
N VAL A 292 -13.24 -26.59 24.82
CA VAL A 292 -12.18 -27.61 24.76
C VAL A 292 -12.77 -29.01 24.54
N GLY A 293 -13.80 -29.38 25.30
CA GLY A 293 -14.46 -30.67 25.13
C GLY A 293 -15.14 -30.80 23.76
N ARG A 294 -15.72 -29.73 23.23
CA ARG A 294 -16.26 -29.72 21.86
C ARG A 294 -15.18 -29.98 20.82
N VAL A 295 -14.05 -29.28 20.87
CA VAL A 295 -12.93 -29.48 19.93
C VAL A 295 -12.41 -30.92 19.99
N ILE A 296 -12.30 -31.51 21.19
CA ILE A 296 -11.85 -32.89 21.38
C ILE A 296 -12.84 -33.89 20.77
N LEU A 297 -14.14 -33.72 21.02
CA LEU A 297 -15.19 -34.64 20.55
C LEU A 297 -15.42 -34.54 19.04
N THR A 298 -15.36 -33.34 18.46
CA THR A 298 -15.63 -33.13 17.02
C THR A 298 -14.38 -33.21 16.16
N ARG A 299 -13.18 -33.07 16.75
CA ARG A 299 -11.89 -32.94 16.04
C ARG A 299 -11.86 -31.76 15.05
N GLN A 300 -12.65 -30.72 15.30
CA GLN A 300 -12.73 -29.52 14.48
C GLN A 300 -12.37 -28.29 15.31
N PRO A 301 -11.65 -27.30 14.74
CA PRO A 301 -11.37 -26.04 15.44
C PRO A 301 -12.69 -25.32 15.76
N ALA A 302 -12.80 -24.78 16.97
CA ALA A 302 -13.96 -24.01 17.41
C ALA A 302 -13.53 -22.60 17.83
N CYS A 303 -14.22 -21.58 17.30
CA CYS A 303 -14.02 -20.18 17.67
C CYS A 303 -15.33 -19.63 18.26
N ARG A 304 -15.25 -18.90 19.37
CA ARG A 304 -16.40 -18.23 19.99
C ARG A 304 -16.12 -16.73 20.04
N HIS A 305 -16.87 -15.96 19.24
CA HIS A 305 -16.59 -14.55 18.99
C HIS A 305 -17.01 -13.61 20.14
N CYS A 306 -17.79 -14.09 21.13
CA CYS A 306 -18.24 -13.29 22.26
C CYS A 306 -18.22 -14.08 23.57
N TYR A 307 -17.46 -13.59 24.56
CA TYR A 307 -17.35 -14.19 25.91
C TYR A 307 -18.44 -13.69 26.87
N ARG A 308 -19.17 -12.61 26.52
CA ARG A 308 -20.15 -11.93 27.41
C ARG A 308 -21.47 -12.66 27.62
N GLU A 309 -21.85 -13.59 26.73
CA GLU A 309 -23.13 -14.29 26.78
C GLU A 309 -23.02 -15.73 27.34
N CYS A 310 -21.85 -16.11 27.86
CA CYS A 310 -21.70 -17.42 28.50
C CYS A 310 -22.16 -17.35 29.95
N ALA A 311 -23.13 -18.21 30.31
CA ALA A 311 -23.47 -18.45 31.72
C ALA A 311 -22.20 -18.78 32.50
N PRO A 312 -21.96 -18.14 33.67
CA PRO A 312 -20.80 -18.45 34.49
C PRO A 312 -20.83 -19.91 34.91
N LEU A 313 -19.66 -20.56 34.91
CA LEU A 313 -19.51 -21.90 35.46
C LEU A 313 -20.03 -21.90 36.92
N PRO A 314 -20.82 -22.91 37.35
CA PRO A 314 -21.27 -22.98 38.72
C PRO A 314 -20.06 -22.98 39.67
N GLY A 315 -19.95 -21.94 40.49
CA GLY A 315 -18.86 -21.74 41.46
C GLY A 315 -17.86 -20.62 41.15
N ALA A 316 -17.91 -20.00 39.97
CA ALA A 316 -17.07 -18.83 39.64
C ALA A 316 -17.82 -17.52 39.94
N ARG A 317 -17.76 -17.01 41.17
CA ARG A 317 -18.11 -15.60 41.41
C ARG A 317 -17.02 -14.73 40.82
N ALA A 318 -17.36 -13.94 39.80
CA ALA A 318 -16.49 -12.87 39.31
C ALA A 318 -16.49 -11.75 40.35
N GLU A 319 -15.40 -11.58 41.10
CA GLU A 319 -15.16 -10.32 41.78
C GLU A 319 -14.76 -9.27 40.74
N GLU A 320 -15.60 -8.25 40.58
CA GLU A 320 -15.27 -7.08 39.78
C GLU A 320 -14.02 -6.39 40.37
N PRO A 321 -13.02 -6.03 39.53
CA PRO A 321 -11.89 -5.27 40.03
C PRO A 321 -12.38 -3.88 40.42
N ARG A 322 -12.36 -3.58 41.73
CA ARG A 322 -12.57 -2.22 42.26
C ARG A 322 -11.71 -1.24 41.47
N ALA A 323 -12.37 -0.29 40.81
CA ALA A 323 -11.72 0.83 40.15
C ALA A 323 -10.79 1.52 41.15
N ARG A 324 -9.48 1.51 40.87
CA ARG A 324 -8.54 2.38 41.58
C ARG A 324 -8.84 3.82 41.15
N SER A 325 -9.56 4.52 42.02
CA SER A 325 -9.65 5.97 42.03
C SER A 325 -8.24 6.56 41.99
N ARG A 326 -7.93 7.29 40.92
CA ARG A 326 -6.80 8.23 40.90
C ARG A 326 -7.11 9.33 41.92
N GLN A 327 -6.27 9.47 42.94
CA GLN A 327 -6.15 10.72 43.70
C GLN A 327 -4.94 11.50 43.16
N PRO A 328 -5.04 12.83 43.03
CA PRO A 328 -3.96 13.67 42.53
C PRO A 328 -3.04 14.12 43.68
N ALA A 329 -1.74 14.13 43.41
CA ALA A 329 -0.76 15.05 43.98
C ALA A 329 0.37 15.20 42.94
#